data_AF-A0A7W0H0K0-F1
#
_entry.id   AF-A0A7W0H0K0-F1
#
_cell.length_a   1.000
_cell.length_b   1.000
_cell.length_c   1.000
_cell.angle_alpha   90.00
_cell.angle_beta   90.00
_cell.angle_gamma   90.00
#
_symmetry.space_group_name_H-M   'P 1'
#
loop_
_entity.id
_entity.type
_entity.pdbx_description
1 polymer ?
#
loop_
_entity_poly.entity_id
_entity_poly.type
_entity_poly.pdbx_seq_one_letter_code
_entity_poly.pdbx_strand_id
1 'polypeptide(L)'
;MRDDDEIRALLSRLSRRHPSGGTVIERAAIVAEGADSAAVVAWILDHAGEPEAAADMSAKRGLHSPRLSDPVGSGPRAPARYVLPAGALN
;
A
#
# COMPACT_ATOMS: atom_id res chain seq x y z
N MET A 1 -18.24 4.93 11.33
CA MET A 1 -17.26 3.83 11.43
C MET A 1 -17.74 2.78 10.46
N ARG A 2 -16.87 2.36 9.56
CA ARG A 2 -17.22 1.38 8.52
C ARG A 2 -16.94 0.00 9.10
N ASP A 3 -17.84 -0.95 8.92
CA ASP A 3 -17.65 -2.31 9.42
C ASP A 3 -16.64 -3.06 8.55
N ASP A 4 -15.99 -4.10 9.09
CA ASP A 4 -14.95 -4.85 8.37
C ASP A 4 -15.45 -5.45 7.05
N ASP A 5 -16.72 -5.88 6.99
CA ASP A 5 -17.32 -6.42 5.77
C ASP A 5 -17.52 -5.34 4.70
N GLU A 6 -17.87 -4.11 5.11
CA GLU A 6 -17.98 -2.97 4.20
C GLU A 6 -16.60 -2.53 3.68
N ILE A 7 -15.57 -2.59 4.53
CA ILE A 7 -14.17 -2.35 4.13
C ILE A 7 -13.71 -3.46 3.17
N ARG A 8 -14.01 -4.73 3.43
CA ARG A 8 -13.65 -5.85 2.53
C ARG A 8 -14.33 -5.71 1.16
N ALA A 9 -15.63 -5.38 1.13
CA ALA A 9 -16.36 -5.14 -0.10
C ALA A 9 -15.79 -3.96 -0.90
N LEU A 10 -15.40 -2.88 -0.21
CA LEU A 10 -14.72 -1.74 -0.81
C LEU A 10 -13.38 -2.15 -1.41
N LEU A 11 -12.53 -2.84 -0.63
CA LEU A 11 -11.21 -3.28 -1.07
C LEU A 11 -11.29 -4.22 -2.26
N SER A 12 -12.29 -5.12 -2.30
CA SER A 12 -12.56 -5.99 -3.46
C SER A 12 -12.89 -5.20 -4.74
N ARG A 13 -13.61 -4.07 -4.61
CA ARG A 13 -13.91 -3.17 -5.73
C ARG A 13 -12.69 -2.36 -6.21
N LEU A 14 -11.83 -1.92 -5.29
CA LEU A 14 -10.61 -1.16 -5.61
C LEU A 14 -9.45 -2.05 -6.09
N SER A 15 -9.55 -3.33 -5.76
CA SER A 15 -8.61 -4.39 -6.05
C SER A 15 -8.37 -4.57 -7.55
N ARG A 16 -7.09 -4.68 -7.93
CA ARG A 16 -6.67 -5.15 -9.24
C ARG A 16 -5.88 -6.44 -9.08
N ARG A 17 -6.16 -7.42 -9.95
CA ARG A 17 -5.38 -8.66 -9.99
C ARG A 17 -3.93 -8.36 -10.31
N HIS A 18 -3.02 -8.90 -9.51
CA HIS A 18 -1.59 -8.82 -9.75
C HIS A 18 -1.09 -10.15 -10.34
N PRO A 19 -0.18 -10.13 -11.34
CA PRO A 19 0.33 -11.34 -11.98
C PRO A 19 1.05 -12.32 -11.04
N SER A 20 1.44 -11.91 -9.82
CA SER A 20 1.99 -12.81 -8.79
C SER A 20 0.95 -13.62 -8.02
N GLY A 21 -0.34 -13.49 -8.35
CA GLY A 21 -1.44 -14.19 -7.65
C GLY A 21 -1.99 -13.47 -6.42
N GLY A 22 -1.42 -12.32 -6.06
CA GLY A 22 -1.96 -11.41 -5.03
C GLY A 22 -2.93 -10.37 -5.61
N THR A 23 -3.45 -9.53 -4.72
CA THR A 23 -4.33 -8.43 -5.08
C THR A 23 -3.66 -7.10 -4.71
N VAL A 24 -3.60 -6.17 -5.66
CA VAL A 24 -2.98 -4.85 -5.45
C VAL A 24 -4.04 -3.76 -5.38
N ILE A 25 -3.86 -2.84 -4.44
CA ILE A 25 -4.73 -1.71 -4.17
C ILE A 25 -3.90 -0.44 -4.21
N GLU A 26 -4.26 0.48 -5.10
CA GLU A 26 -3.58 1.77 -5.25
C GLU A 26 -3.98 2.72 -4.11
N ARG A 27 -3.00 3.37 -3.46
CA ARG A 27 -3.27 4.32 -2.37
C ARG A 27 -4.11 5.51 -2.84
N ALA A 28 -3.94 5.94 -4.09
CA ALA A 28 -4.76 7.01 -4.67
C ALA A 28 -6.25 6.64 -4.70
N ALA A 29 -6.57 5.35 -4.91
CA ALA A 29 -7.95 4.87 -4.88
C ALA A 29 -8.52 4.89 -3.45
N ILE A 30 -7.71 4.54 -2.45
CA ILE A 30 -8.09 4.64 -1.03
C ILE A 30 -8.33 6.10 -0.62
N VAL A 31 -7.45 7.02 -1.03
CA VAL A 31 -7.58 8.46 -0.73
C VAL A 31 -8.80 9.06 -1.40
N ALA A 32 -9.18 8.59 -2.59
CA ALA A 32 -10.37 9.04 -3.30
C ALA A 32 -11.69 8.71 -2.55
N GLU A 33 -11.69 7.70 -1.67
CA GLU A 33 -12.83 7.39 -0.79
C GLU A 33 -12.99 8.41 0.35
N GLY A 34 -12.03 9.32 0.54
CA GLY A 34 -12.14 10.46 1.43
C GLY A 34 -11.94 10.11 2.92
N ALA A 35 -12.94 10.41 3.75
CA ALA A 35 -12.81 10.37 5.21
C ALA A 35 -12.52 8.96 5.77
N ASP A 36 -12.92 7.91 5.05
CA ASP A 36 -12.68 6.51 5.46
C ASP A 36 -11.27 6.01 5.11
N SER A 37 -10.48 6.78 4.35
CA SER A 37 -9.18 6.36 3.85
C SER A 37 -8.22 5.88 4.96
N ALA A 38 -8.24 6.53 6.13
CA ALA A 38 -7.42 6.14 7.27
C ALA A 38 -7.84 4.78 7.87
N ALA A 39 -9.15 4.54 7.99
CA ALA A 39 -9.68 3.26 8.49
C ALA A 39 -9.37 2.11 7.53
N VAL A 40 -9.47 2.36 6.22
CA VAL A 40 -9.12 1.38 5.18
C VAL A 40 -7.63 1.02 5.21
N VAL A 41 -6.73 2.01 5.37
CA VAL A 41 -5.29 1.72 5.52
C VAL A 41 -5.01 0.93 6.79
N ALA A 42 -5.64 1.29 7.92
CA ALA A 42 -5.48 0.55 9.16
C ALA A 42 -5.92 -0.92 9.02
N TRP A 43 -7.06 -1.17 8.36
CA TRP A 43 -7.54 -2.52 8.06
C TRP A 43 -6.54 -3.32 7.23
N ILE A 44 -6.00 -2.71 6.15
CA ILE A 44 -5.01 -3.37 5.28
C ILE A 44 -3.78 -3.80 6.11
N LEU A 45 -3.26 -2.93 6.97
CA LEU A 45 -2.07 -3.22 7.78
C LEU A 45 -2.34 -4.31 8.83
N ASP A 46 -3.53 -4.33 9.43
CA ASP A 46 -3.95 -5.36 10.37
C ASP A 46 -4.13 -6.74 9.70
N HIS A 47 -4.55 -6.76 8.43
CA HIS A 47 -4.88 -7.97 7.66
C HIS A 47 -3.72 -8.46 6.78
N ALA A 48 -2.48 -8.26 7.22
CA ALA A 48 -1.25 -8.66 6.52
C ALA A 48 -1.10 -8.07 5.10
N GLY A 49 -1.70 -6.90 4.86
CA GLY A 49 -1.50 -6.12 3.65
C GLY A 49 -0.15 -5.41 3.68
N GLU A 50 0.68 -5.73 2.70
CA GLU A 50 2.03 -5.23 2.60
C GLU A 50 2.09 -3.94 1.76
N PRO A 51 2.71 -2.87 2.26
CA PRO A 51 2.91 -1.66 1.48
C PRO A 51 3.91 -1.90 0.34
N GLU A 52 3.41 -1.97 -0.89
CA GLU A 52 4.24 -2.00 -2.10
C GLU A 52 4.87 -0.62 -2.28
N ALA A 53 6.18 -0.59 -2.03
CA ALA A 53 7.04 0.58 -1.80
C ALA A 53 6.91 1.27 -0.42
N ALA A 54 7.10 0.49 0.65
CA ALA A 54 8.15 0.80 1.63
C ALA A 54 9.09 -0.40 1.90
N ALA A 55 9.10 -1.40 1.01
CA ALA A 55 10.07 -2.49 1.04
C ALA A 55 11.31 -2.12 0.22
N ASP A 56 12.42 -2.01 0.94
CA ASP A 56 13.81 -1.87 0.54
C ASP A 56 14.30 -0.55 -0.07
N MET A 57 14.99 0.22 0.80
CA MET A 57 16.22 0.93 0.46
C MET A 57 17.34 0.01 -0.10
N SER A 58 17.03 -1.18 -0.62
CA SER A 58 18.00 -2.22 -1.00
C SER A 58 17.70 -2.97 -2.31
N ALA A 59 16.91 -2.43 -3.23
CA ALA A 59 16.86 -2.95 -4.60
C ALA A 59 17.41 -1.94 -5.60
N LYS A 60 18.74 -2.03 -5.82
CA LYS A 60 19.50 -1.48 -6.96
C LYS A 60 19.90 0.00 -6.82
N ARG A 61 20.85 0.25 -5.92
CA ARG A 61 21.84 1.33 -6.07
C ARG A 61 22.53 1.16 -7.43
N GLY A 62 21.99 1.81 -8.45
CA GLY A 62 22.59 1.84 -9.78
C GLY A 62 23.97 2.50 -9.74
N LEU A 63 24.84 2.08 -10.65
CA LEU A 63 26.26 2.41 -10.74
C LEU A 63 26.57 3.89 -11.12
N HIS A 64 25.65 4.81 -10.83
CA HIS A 64 25.76 6.24 -11.10
C HIS A 64 25.23 7.03 -9.89
N SER A 65 26.08 7.25 -8.88
CA SER A 65 25.77 8.19 -7.81
C SER A 65 26.93 9.17 -7.61
N PRO A 66 26.85 10.38 -8.17
CA PRO A 66 27.59 11.51 -7.61
C PRO A 66 26.89 11.90 -6.30
N ARG A 67 27.69 12.06 -5.23
CA ARG A 67 27.23 12.35 -3.87
C ARG A 67 26.56 13.72 -3.79
N LEU A 68 25.37 13.79 -3.20
CA LEU A 68 24.72 14.89 -2.46
C LEU A 68 23.27 14.40 -2.25
N SER A 69 22.63 14.35 -1.09
CA SER A 69 22.82 15.02 0.19
C SER A 69 22.13 14.17 1.25
N ASP A 70 22.57 14.31 2.49
CA ASP A 70 21.82 13.96 3.70
C ASP A 70 20.33 14.34 3.54
N PRO A 71 19.36 13.40 3.65
CA PRO A 71 17.97 13.78 3.70
C PRO A 71 17.66 14.29 5.11
N VAL A 72 17.90 15.59 5.32
CA VAL A 72 17.27 16.32 6.42
C VAL A 72 15.75 16.22 6.24
N GLY A 73 15.10 15.45 7.12
CA GLY A 73 13.65 15.49 7.32
C GLY A 73 12.77 14.92 6.20
N SER A 74 12.95 13.66 5.80
CA SER A 74 11.88 12.92 5.12
C SER A 74 11.67 11.58 5.82
N GLY A 75 10.63 11.51 6.66
CA GLY A 75 10.12 10.22 7.12
C GLY A 75 9.78 9.33 5.93
N PRO A 76 9.64 8.01 6.14
CA PRO A 76 9.33 7.08 5.06
C PRO A 76 8.11 7.58 4.28
N ARG A 77 8.30 7.80 2.96
CA ARG A 77 7.23 8.22 2.05
C ARG A 77 6.12 7.18 2.14
N ALA A 78 4.87 7.63 2.28
CA ALA A 78 3.74 6.73 2.29
C ALA A 78 3.73 5.88 0.99
N PRO A 79 3.51 4.57 1.10
CA PRO A 79 3.57 3.64 -0.03
C PRO A 79 2.54 4.01 -1.08
N ALA A 80 2.90 3.81 -2.36
CA ALA A 80 1.98 4.10 -3.46
C ALA A 80 0.89 3.04 -3.59
N ARG A 81 1.17 1.81 -3.14
CA ARG A 81 0.34 0.62 -3.34
C ARG A 81 0.36 -0.26 -2.10
N TYR A 82 -0.65 -1.10 -1.97
CA TYR A 82 -0.72 -2.15 -0.97
C TYR A 82 -1.02 -3.48 -1.65
N VAL A 83 -0.32 -4.54 -1.28
CA VAL A 83 -0.51 -5.90 -1.77
C VAL A 83 -1.13 -6.72 -0.65
N LEU A 84 -2.26 -7.35 -0.95
CA LEU A 84 -2.91 -8.30 -0.05
C LEU A 84 -2.58 -9.74 -0.48
N PRO A 85 -2.37 -10.66 0.49
CA PRO A 85 -2.18 -12.07 0.18
C PRO A 85 -3.46 -12.67 -0.43
N ALA A 86 -3.28 -13.75 -1.20
CA ALA A 86 -4.40 -14.47 -1.77
C ALA A 86 -5.33 -14.98 -0.65
N GLY A 87 -6.62 -14.65 -0.75
CA GLY A 87 -7.62 -15.02 0.25
C GLY A 87 -7.87 -14.01 1.37
N ALA A 88 -7.14 -12.89 1.44
CA ALA A 88 -7.42 -11.83 2.43
C ALA A 88 -8.79 -11.15 2.24
N LEU A 89 -9.36 -11.26 1.03
CA LEU A 89 -10.65 -10.67 0.67
C LEU A 89 -11.77 -11.72 0.47
N ASN A 90 -11.50 -12.99 0.82
CA ASN A 90 -12.49 -14.07 0.75
C ASN A 90 -13.29 -14.21 2.05
#